data_AF-A0A9P0FCH6-F1
#
_entry.id   AF-A0A9P0FCH6-F1
#
_cell.length_a   1.000
_cell.length_b   1.000
_cell.length_c   1.000
_cell.angle_alpha   90.00
_cell.angle_beta   90.00
_cell.angle_gamma   90.00
#
_symmetry.space_group_name_H-M   'P 1'
#
loop_
_entity.id
_entity.type
_entity.pdbx_description
1 polymer ?
#
loop_
_entity_poly.entity_id
_entity_poly.type
_entity_poly.pdbx_seq_one_letter_code
_entity_poly.pdbx_strand_id
1 'polypeptide(L)'
;MISQSAQEEAKLDAMQRHWQLRRGGSSTIFKEVSETEDLLSLPLPRQATRENLAKKNTKAPATYTCSDLESDSEHWEFKEPKKAVEEPKQQQKNISQVLDASKLGDLPARYTICALEQHQFPVVGVYVDERVVPGFKYKVRPLPSPGKNPTTCKCLFDERALTLRSIGRGYARRFTFEADKNKLNDNENYFWSDNRPEGYAFELEVVSEGDKFTIFDINRKAQGTLEVLNIMGPQLEIGSSCVNSNLEKRALVKFAGKVEFFETGVAKPMPLSGTVVAKKCRGKATAEVAKILNVTIKRQRYYLVPGVQKVHRRCTVKGSDINDVPTKYTMTGLEHYEIPVVGTYVDPRIIPGFYYKVRPNDRKEHLFNGRALKLISIGMGYAKRLTFQPDSLVNPDNYLWSDSHPDGLGLEIRAVRKGMMFDVKAGDQLLGEATVFRADKPQREEKMEKVLTATGQYAIQKRIHIDVMCHFKLSRTGGASIENDEHLMRVCGHALVRKEPKSTEARIVKVENVGIDSQLNVLFAQTHTELIFTPKN
;
A
#
# COMPACT_ATOMS: atom_id res chain seq x y z
N MET A 1 39.37 -9.50 12.03
CA MET A 1 38.11 -8.91 12.56
C MET A 1 36.89 -9.26 11.71
N ILE A 2 36.89 -9.07 10.38
CA ILE A 2 35.67 -9.31 9.55
C ILE A 2 35.10 -10.75 9.64
N SER A 3 35.95 -11.77 9.77
CA SER A 3 35.54 -13.19 9.78
C SER A 3 34.63 -13.59 10.95
N GLN A 4 34.85 -13.04 12.15
CA GLN A 4 34.07 -13.40 13.35
C GLN A 4 32.60 -12.96 13.23
N SER A 5 32.36 -11.76 12.68
CA SER A 5 31.00 -11.24 12.47
C SER A 5 30.16 -12.12 11.53
N ALA A 6 30.75 -12.67 10.48
CA ALA A 6 30.04 -13.58 9.56
C ALA A 6 29.71 -14.94 10.20
N GLN A 7 30.59 -15.47 11.06
CA GLN A 7 30.33 -16.70 11.81
C GLN A 7 29.27 -16.49 12.91
N GLU A 8 29.27 -15.32 13.55
CA GLU A 8 28.27 -14.93 14.54
C GLU A 8 26.89 -14.72 13.90
N GLU A 9 26.81 -14.05 12.75
CA GLU A 9 25.54 -13.91 12.01
C GLU A 9 25.00 -15.27 11.56
N ALA A 10 25.85 -16.17 11.05
CA ALA A 10 25.42 -17.53 10.71
C ALA A 10 24.87 -18.32 11.92
N LYS A 11 25.43 -18.09 13.13
CA LYS A 11 24.96 -18.69 14.38
C LYS A 11 23.62 -18.10 14.84
N LEU A 12 23.43 -16.78 14.71
CA LEU A 12 22.16 -16.10 14.99
C LEU A 12 21.05 -16.58 14.05
N ASP A 13 21.34 -16.71 12.75
CA ASP A 13 20.43 -17.26 11.75
C ASP A 13 20.05 -18.73 12.05
N ALA A 14 20.99 -19.55 12.54
CA ALA A 14 20.71 -20.92 12.97
C ALA A 14 19.77 -20.97 14.18
N MET A 15 19.97 -20.07 15.17
CA MET A 15 19.04 -19.93 16.31
C MET A 15 17.65 -19.46 15.86
N GLN A 16 17.55 -18.53 14.91
CA GLN A 16 16.28 -18.08 14.34
C GLN A 16 15.53 -19.25 13.67
N ARG A 17 16.23 -20.11 12.91
CA ARG A 17 15.64 -21.33 12.30
C ARG A 17 15.15 -22.32 13.35
N HIS A 18 15.92 -22.56 14.41
CA HIS A 18 15.52 -23.47 15.49
C HIS A 18 14.29 -22.97 16.26
N TRP A 19 14.16 -21.65 16.44
CA TRP A 19 12.95 -21.06 17.03
C TRP A 19 11.74 -21.18 16.08
N GLN A 20 11.92 -20.93 14.77
CA GLN A 20 10.86 -21.12 13.76
C GLN A 20 10.43 -22.59 13.60
N LEU A 21 11.28 -23.57 13.89
CA LEU A 21 10.92 -25.00 13.87
C LEU A 21 9.88 -25.37 14.95
N ARG A 22 9.73 -24.59 16.03
CA ARG A 22 8.65 -24.80 17.02
C ARG A 22 7.24 -24.49 16.50
N ARG A 23 7.10 -23.91 15.30
CA ARG A 23 5.79 -23.66 14.65
C ARG A 23 4.98 -24.93 14.37
N GLY A 24 5.59 -26.12 14.44
CA GLY A 24 4.95 -27.40 14.12
C GLY A 24 4.28 -28.16 15.27
N GLY A 25 4.30 -27.67 16.52
CA GLY A 25 3.81 -28.49 17.64
C GLY A 25 3.55 -27.76 18.96
N SER A 26 2.34 -27.22 19.12
CA SER A 26 1.70 -27.06 20.44
C SER A 26 0.18 -26.97 20.27
N SER A 27 -0.52 -28.06 20.55
CA SER A 27 -1.98 -28.16 20.45
C SER A 27 -2.67 -27.70 21.73
N THR A 28 -3.60 -26.75 21.59
CA THR A 28 -4.84 -26.61 22.39
C THR A 28 -4.80 -27.05 23.87
N ILE A 29 -4.62 -26.09 24.79
CA ILE A 29 -5.02 -26.25 26.20
C ILE A 29 -5.95 -25.08 26.60
N PHE A 30 -7.17 -25.14 26.09
CA PHE A 30 -8.40 -24.60 26.69
C PHE A 30 -9.56 -25.38 26.07
N LYS A 31 -10.56 -25.81 26.86
CA LYS A 31 -11.67 -26.66 26.41
C LYS A 31 -13.03 -26.03 26.77
N GLU A 32 -14.05 -26.32 25.97
CA GLU A 32 -15.33 -25.61 25.92
C GLU A 32 -16.32 -25.93 27.05
N VAL A 33 -17.32 -25.05 27.18
CA VAL A 33 -18.75 -25.23 27.53
C VAL A 33 -19.38 -23.83 27.35
N SER A 34 -20.52 -23.57 26.69
CA SER A 34 -21.39 -24.35 25.77
C SER A 34 -22.22 -23.35 24.92
N GLU A 35 -23.24 -23.84 24.19
CA GLU A 35 -24.44 -23.09 23.69
C GLU A 35 -24.27 -22.13 22.48
N THR A 36 -25.18 -22.04 21.50
CA THR A 36 -25.98 -23.03 20.72
C THR A 36 -26.59 -22.32 19.48
N GLU A 37 -27.31 -23.05 18.63
CA GLU A 37 -28.11 -22.58 17.46
C GLU A 37 -27.34 -22.04 16.23
N ASP A 38 -27.89 -22.07 15.00
CA ASP A 38 -28.58 -23.15 14.25
C ASP A 38 -28.60 -22.75 12.73
N LEU A 39 -29.12 -23.61 11.84
CA LEU A 39 -29.58 -23.32 10.46
C LEU A 39 -28.47 -22.93 9.42
N LEU A 40 -28.43 -23.40 8.17
CA LEU A 40 -29.35 -24.22 7.36
C LEU A 40 -28.61 -25.21 6.43
N SER A 41 -29.33 -26.29 6.13
CA SER A 41 -29.01 -27.50 5.38
C SER A 41 -28.77 -27.37 3.86
N LEU A 42 -28.11 -28.40 3.30
CA LEU A 42 -28.14 -28.79 1.88
C LEU A 42 -28.79 -30.19 1.73
N PRO A 43 -29.69 -30.43 0.75
CA PRO A 43 -30.31 -31.73 0.54
C PRO A 43 -29.62 -32.62 -0.51
N LEU A 44 -29.71 -33.94 -0.33
CA LEU A 44 -29.30 -35.01 -1.27
C LEU A 44 -30.54 -35.84 -1.74
N PRO A 45 -30.44 -36.65 -2.82
CA PRO A 45 -31.60 -37.00 -3.67
C PRO A 45 -32.36 -38.31 -3.31
N ARG A 46 -33.44 -38.58 -4.06
CA ARG A 46 -34.26 -39.83 -4.04
C ARG A 46 -34.54 -40.37 -5.46
N GLN A 47 -35.03 -41.61 -5.54
CA GLN A 47 -35.39 -42.38 -6.76
C GLN A 47 -36.85 -42.91 -6.64
N ALA A 48 -37.51 -43.48 -7.66
CA ALA A 48 -37.09 -43.86 -9.02
C ALA A 48 -38.01 -43.22 -10.11
N THR A 49 -38.59 -43.83 -11.16
CA THR A 49 -38.82 -45.25 -11.57
C THR A 49 -38.95 -45.37 -13.11
N ARG A 50 -39.11 -46.60 -13.61
CA ARG A 50 -39.41 -47.02 -15.01
C ARG A 50 -40.83 -46.59 -15.48
N GLU A 51 -41.27 -46.66 -16.75
CA GLU A 51 -40.74 -47.31 -17.98
C GLU A 51 -41.37 -46.73 -19.28
N ASN A 52 -40.61 -46.60 -20.40
CA ASN A 52 -40.95 -47.03 -21.80
C ASN A 52 -40.11 -46.37 -22.92
N LEU A 53 -40.19 -46.92 -24.15
CA LEU A 53 -39.22 -46.75 -25.25
C LEU A 53 -39.54 -45.64 -26.27
N ALA A 54 -38.49 -44.92 -26.72
CA ALA A 54 -38.30 -44.50 -28.11
C ALA A 54 -36.80 -44.32 -28.44
N LYS A 55 -36.37 -44.60 -29.67
CA LYS A 55 -34.94 -44.58 -30.08
C LYS A 55 -34.52 -43.22 -30.69
N LYS A 56 -33.36 -42.69 -30.29
CA LYS A 56 -32.42 -41.99 -31.19
C LYS A 56 -31.02 -41.86 -30.56
N ASN A 57 -29.98 -41.97 -31.39
CA ASN A 57 -28.58 -41.93 -30.95
C ASN A 57 -28.04 -40.49 -30.86
N THR A 58 -27.37 -40.14 -29.76
CA THR A 58 -25.97 -39.65 -29.75
C THR A 58 -25.45 -39.57 -28.30
N LYS A 59 -24.13 -39.64 -28.11
CA LYS A 59 -23.50 -39.74 -26.76
C LYS A 59 -23.19 -38.37 -26.15
N ALA A 60 -23.43 -38.26 -24.85
CA ALA A 60 -22.87 -37.26 -23.93
C ALA A 60 -22.93 -37.80 -22.49
N PRO A 61 -22.27 -37.17 -21.50
CA PRO A 61 -20.86 -36.81 -21.46
C PRO A 61 -20.09 -37.74 -20.48
N ALA A 62 -18.79 -37.50 -20.26
CA ALA A 62 -18.04 -38.06 -19.14
C ALA A 62 -17.56 -36.93 -18.22
N THR A 63 -17.59 -37.16 -16.91
CA THR A 63 -17.27 -36.18 -15.85
C THR A 63 -15.94 -36.54 -15.18
N TYR A 64 -15.35 -35.58 -14.47
CA TYR A 64 -14.10 -35.67 -13.69
C TYR A 64 -12.83 -35.74 -14.57
N THR A 65 -11.66 -35.24 -14.13
CA THR A 65 -11.28 -34.53 -12.88
C THR A 65 -10.68 -33.15 -13.19
N CYS A 66 -10.64 -32.26 -12.20
CA CYS A 66 -9.79 -31.06 -12.25
C CYS A 66 -8.37 -31.42 -11.80
N SER A 67 -7.36 -31.00 -12.54
CA SER A 67 -5.94 -31.18 -12.20
C SER A 67 -5.13 -29.96 -12.62
N ASP A 68 -4.77 -29.10 -11.66
CA ASP A 68 -3.84 -27.99 -11.88
C ASP A 68 -2.41 -28.52 -12.04
N LEU A 69 -1.95 -28.67 -13.29
CA LEU A 69 -0.55 -28.92 -13.63
C LEU A 69 -0.14 -28.00 -14.79
N GLU A 70 0.48 -26.87 -14.48
CA GLU A 70 1.17 -26.01 -15.45
C GLU A 70 2.40 -26.78 -16.00
N SER A 71 2.33 -27.27 -17.23
CA SER A 71 3.41 -28.03 -17.87
C SER A 71 4.47 -27.11 -18.48
N ASP A 72 5.39 -26.64 -17.63
CA ASP A 72 6.59 -25.87 -18.06
C ASP A 72 7.52 -26.76 -18.91
N SER A 73 7.36 -26.74 -20.24
CA SER A 73 8.17 -27.57 -21.16
C SER A 73 8.31 -27.02 -22.59
N GLU A 74 8.71 -25.75 -22.75
CA GLU A 74 9.25 -25.27 -24.03
C GLU A 74 10.80 -25.20 -23.99
N HIS A 75 11.44 -26.28 -24.47
CA HIS A 75 12.88 -26.29 -24.74
C HIS A 75 13.19 -25.45 -25.99
N TRP A 76 13.86 -24.32 -25.81
CA TRP A 76 14.45 -23.54 -26.90
C TRP A 76 15.98 -23.69 -26.87
N GLU A 77 16.52 -24.43 -27.85
CA GLU A 77 17.96 -24.68 -27.95
C GLU A 77 18.75 -23.39 -28.25
N PHE A 78 19.82 -23.16 -27.48
CA PHE A 78 20.80 -22.12 -27.79
C PHE A 78 21.66 -22.53 -28.98
N LYS A 79 21.62 -21.75 -30.08
CA LYS A 79 22.69 -21.75 -31.09
C LYS A 79 23.65 -20.60 -30.82
N GLU A 80 24.93 -20.94 -30.70
CA GLU A 80 26.00 -19.97 -30.44
C GLU A 80 26.20 -18.99 -31.60
N PRO A 81 26.61 -17.73 -31.32
CA PRO A 81 26.83 -16.73 -32.36
C PRO A 81 28.11 -17.04 -33.16
N LYS A 82 27.96 -17.40 -34.44
CA LYS A 82 29.09 -17.43 -35.37
C LYS A 82 29.54 -16.01 -35.75
N LYS A 83 30.82 -15.88 -36.09
CA LYS A 83 31.55 -14.60 -36.22
C LYS A 83 30.94 -13.66 -37.26
N ALA A 84 31.21 -12.36 -37.07
CA ALA A 84 30.80 -11.30 -37.97
C ALA A 84 31.36 -11.48 -39.39
N VAL A 85 30.51 -11.16 -40.37
CA VAL A 85 30.89 -10.72 -41.70
C VAL A 85 30.26 -9.33 -41.85
N GLU A 86 31.05 -8.34 -42.26
CA GLU A 86 30.55 -6.98 -42.48
C GLU A 86 30.01 -6.85 -43.91
N GLU A 87 28.71 -6.61 -44.04
CA GLU A 87 28.09 -6.16 -45.29
C GLU A 87 27.48 -4.76 -45.10
N PRO A 88 27.57 -3.87 -46.11
CA PRO A 88 27.31 -2.45 -45.94
C PRO A 88 25.82 -2.15 -45.75
N LYS A 89 25.46 -1.66 -44.55
CA LYS A 89 24.09 -1.25 -44.21
C LYS A 89 23.66 0.03 -44.94
N GLN A 90 23.29 -0.10 -46.22
CA GLN A 90 22.42 0.89 -46.87
C GLN A 90 20.99 0.77 -46.31
N GLN A 91 20.76 1.31 -45.11
CA GLN A 91 19.43 1.48 -44.57
C GLN A 91 18.69 2.55 -45.38
N GLN A 92 17.91 2.13 -46.38
CA GLN A 92 16.89 2.96 -47.00
C GLN A 92 15.90 3.39 -45.90
N LYS A 93 16.05 4.64 -45.45
CA LYS A 93 15.27 5.21 -44.37
C LYS A 93 13.88 5.55 -44.92
N ASN A 94 12.90 4.67 -44.73
CA ASN A 94 11.53 4.88 -45.18
C ASN A 94 11.04 6.27 -44.76
N ILE A 95 10.79 7.14 -45.74
CA ILE A 95 10.49 8.57 -45.55
C ILE A 95 9.01 8.77 -45.18
N SER A 96 8.15 7.85 -45.60
CA SER A 96 6.70 7.86 -45.43
C SER A 96 6.14 6.44 -45.37
N GLN A 97 4.95 6.30 -44.78
CA GLN A 97 4.18 5.05 -44.77
C GLN A 97 2.79 5.29 -45.36
N VAL A 98 2.31 4.34 -46.18
CA VAL A 98 0.94 4.34 -46.71
C VAL A 98 0.06 3.45 -45.83
N LEU A 99 -1.07 3.99 -45.39
CA LEU A 99 -2.10 3.31 -44.63
C LEU A 99 -3.33 3.10 -45.52
N ASP A 100 -4.03 1.98 -45.35
CA ASP A 100 -5.20 1.60 -46.14
C ASP A 100 -6.27 1.02 -45.21
N ALA A 101 -7.35 1.77 -45.02
CA ALA A 101 -8.41 1.43 -44.06
C ALA A 101 -9.28 0.24 -44.52
N SER A 102 -9.28 -0.09 -45.81
CA SER A 102 -9.98 -1.29 -46.32
C SER A 102 -9.45 -2.58 -45.69
N LYS A 103 -8.16 -2.61 -45.31
CA LYS A 103 -7.52 -3.76 -44.63
C LYS A 103 -8.03 -3.99 -43.21
N LEU A 104 -8.66 -2.99 -42.60
CA LEU A 104 -9.27 -3.05 -41.26
C LEU A 104 -10.78 -3.41 -41.32
N GLY A 105 -11.32 -3.67 -42.52
CA GLY A 105 -12.76 -3.86 -42.73
C GLY A 105 -13.59 -2.58 -42.63
N ASP A 106 -12.96 -1.40 -42.66
CA ASP A 106 -13.63 -0.09 -42.65
C ASP A 106 -13.70 0.51 -44.07
N LEU A 107 -14.27 1.71 -44.17
CA LEU A 107 -14.43 2.49 -45.39
C LEU A 107 -13.10 2.58 -46.18
N PRO A 108 -13.11 2.31 -47.50
CA PRO A 108 -11.89 2.20 -48.29
C PRO A 108 -11.26 3.57 -48.56
N ALA A 109 -10.37 3.99 -47.65
CA ALA A 109 -9.59 5.22 -47.74
C ALA A 109 -8.10 4.94 -47.56
N ARG A 110 -7.25 5.73 -48.25
CA ARG A 110 -5.79 5.64 -48.20
C ARG A 110 -5.17 6.95 -47.74
N TYR A 111 -4.16 6.83 -46.90
CA TYR A 111 -3.48 7.97 -46.27
C TYR A 111 -1.96 7.79 -46.37
N THR A 112 -1.21 8.87 -46.55
CA THR A 112 0.26 8.84 -46.56
C THR A 112 0.77 9.70 -45.41
N ILE A 113 1.43 9.06 -44.44
CA ILE A 113 1.95 9.70 -43.22
C ILE A 113 3.49 9.64 -43.19
N CYS A 114 4.13 10.34 -42.26
CA CYS A 114 5.54 10.11 -41.97
C CYS A 114 5.76 8.68 -41.43
N ALA A 115 6.98 8.14 -41.55
CA ALA A 115 7.31 6.89 -40.89
C ALA A 115 7.22 7.04 -39.35
N LEU A 116 6.78 5.99 -38.67
CA LEU A 116 6.53 5.98 -37.23
C LEU A 116 7.61 5.21 -36.46
N GLU A 117 7.75 5.51 -35.16
CA GLU A 117 8.52 4.67 -34.25
C GLU A 117 7.76 3.41 -33.84
N GLN A 118 8.49 2.35 -33.44
CA GLN A 118 7.90 1.03 -33.13
C GLN A 118 6.83 1.06 -32.01
N HIS A 119 6.84 2.09 -31.17
CA HIS A 119 5.95 2.27 -30.04
C HIS A 119 4.72 3.15 -30.35
N GLN A 120 4.59 3.65 -31.59
CA GLN A 120 3.55 4.57 -32.03
C GLN A 120 2.48 3.86 -32.88
N PHE A 121 1.20 4.14 -32.61
CA PHE A 121 0.07 3.53 -33.30
C PHE A 121 -0.68 4.61 -34.13
N PRO A 122 -0.80 4.48 -35.46
CA PRO A 122 -1.41 5.49 -36.32
C PRO A 122 -2.94 5.62 -36.21
N VAL A 123 -3.42 6.86 -36.27
CA VAL A 123 -4.83 7.25 -36.40
C VAL A 123 -4.94 8.40 -37.40
N VAL A 124 -5.72 8.23 -38.48
CA VAL A 124 -5.95 9.27 -39.51
C VAL A 124 -7.25 9.02 -40.27
N GLY A 125 -8.17 10.00 -40.26
CA GLY A 125 -9.50 9.85 -40.88
C GLY A 125 -10.24 8.60 -40.38
N VAL A 126 -10.62 7.70 -41.28
CA VAL A 126 -11.23 6.41 -40.90
C VAL A 126 -10.24 5.34 -40.46
N TYR A 127 -8.92 5.51 -40.72
CA TYR A 127 -7.90 4.55 -40.29
C TYR A 127 -7.61 4.69 -38.78
N VAL A 128 -7.68 3.57 -38.06
CA VAL A 128 -7.30 3.46 -36.65
C VAL A 128 -6.59 2.13 -36.44
N ASP A 129 -5.33 2.18 -36.01
CA ASP A 129 -4.57 0.97 -35.65
C ASP A 129 -5.31 0.16 -34.57
N GLU A 130 -5.41 -1.15 -34.79
CA GLU A 130 -6.17 -2.09 -33.94
C GLU A 130 -5.70 -2.13 -32.48
N ARG A 131 -4.47 -1.66 -32.20
CA ARG A 131 -3.93 -1.54 -30.84
C ARG A 131 -4.48 -0.33 -30.10
N VAL A 132 -5.11 0.64 -30.76
CA VAL A 132 -5.74 1.82 -30.15
C VAL A 132 -7.16 1.49 -29.69
N VAL A 133 -7.29 1.17 -28.41
CA VAL A 133 -8.52 0.60 -27.83
C VAL A 133 -8.93 1.31 -26.53
N PRO A 134 -10.24 1.61 -26.33
CA PRO A 134 -10.72 2.29 -25.14
C PRO A 134 -10.44 1.55 -23.82
N GLY A 135 -10.11 2.31 -22.79
CA GLY A 135 -9.80 1.89 -21.43
C GLY A 135 -8.32 1.99 -21.07
N PHE A 136 -7.43 2.12 -22.04
CA PHE A 136 -5.99 2.30 -21.81
C PHE A 136 -5.59 3.79 -21.91
N LYS A 137 -4.51 4.19 -21.23
CA LYS A 137 -3.94 5.54 -21.40
C LYS A 137 -3.04 5.59 -22.62
N TYR A 138 -3.10 6.72 -23.31
CA TYR A 138 -2.19 7.05 -24.40
C TYR A 138 -1.76 8.51 -24.30
N LYS A 139 -0.50 8.81 -24.63
CA LYS A 139 -0.12 10.14 -25.12
C LYS A 139 -0.48 10.21 -26.59
N VAL A 140 -0.98 11.35 -27.04
CA VAL A 140 -1.37 11.55 -28.44
C VAL A 140 -0.50 12.63 -29.05
N ARG A 141 0.25 12.28 -30.10
CA ARG A 141 1.11 13.18 -30.84
C ARG A 141 0.52 13.46 -32.22
N PRO A 142 0.20 14.71 -32.58
CA PRO A 142 -0.12 15.06 -33.97
C PRO A 142 1.08 14.76 -34.87
N LEU A 143 0.86 14.16 -36.04
CA LEU A 143 1.97 13.82 -36.94
C LEU A 143 2.42 15.05 -37.75
N PRO A 144 3.71 15.16 -38.09
CA PRO A 144 4.19 16.13 -39.05
C PRO A 144 3.99 15.64 -40.49
N SER A 145 4.16 16.54 -41.45
CA SER A 145 4.14 16.21 -42.89
C SER A 145 5.14 15.08 -43.23
N PRO A 146 4.82 14.20 -44.21
CA PRO A 146 5.71 13.10 -44.61
C PRO A 146 7.17 13.52 -44.82
N GLY A 147 8.11 12.65 -44.42
CA GLY A 147 9.55 12.91 -44.44
C GLY A 147 10.12 13.69 -43.26
N LYS A 148 9.30 14.24 -42.37
CA LYS A 148 9.74 14.79 -41.07
C LYS A 148 9.77 13.69 -39.99
N ASN A 149 10.56 13.90 -38.94
CA ASN A 149 10.66 12.97 -37.81
C ASN A 149 9.33 12.95 -37.01
N PRO A 150 8.66 11.81 -36.77
CA PRO A 150 7.35 11.75 -36.11
C PRO A 150 7.31 12.45 -34.74
N THR A 151 8.44 12.50 -34.01
CA THR A 151 8.54 13.16 -32.69
C THR A 151 8.62 14.69 -32.74
N THR A 152 8.61 15.33 -33.92
CA THR A 152 8.76 16.79 -34.09
C THR A 152 7.65 17.61 -33.43
N CYS A 153 6.42 17.11 -33.41
CA CYS A 153 5.29 17.79 -32.77
C CYS A 153 5.19 17.43 -31.29
N LYS A 154 4.81 18.42 -30.46
CA LYS A 154 4.43 18.20 -29.05
C LYS A 154 3.17 17.33 -28.95
N CYS A 155 3.03 16.62 -27.84
CA CYS A 155 1.81 15.89 -27.56
C CYS A 155 0.64 16.81 -27.19
N LEU A 156 -0.58 16.34 -27.45
CA LEU A 156 -1.82 16.96 -26.98
C LEU A 156 -1.95 16.87 -25.45
N PHE A 157 -2.93 17.57 -24.89
CA PHE A 157 -3.32 17.50 -23.47
C PHE A 157 -2.16 17.76 -22.50
N ASP A 158 -1.36 18.78 -22.76
CA ASP A 158 -0.20 19.17 -21.93
C ASP A 158 0.87 18.06 -21.82
N GLU A 159 0.99 17.26 -22.89
CA GLU A 159 1.85 16.07 -23.01
C GLU A 159 1.54 14.93 -22.01
N ARG A 160 0.35 14.99 -21.37
CA ARG A 160 -0.17 13.98 -20.44
C ARG A 160 -0.67 12.75 -21.18
N ALA A 161 -0.53 11.58 -20.56
CA ALA A 161 -1.22 10.38 -20.99
C ALA A 161 -2.63 10.35 -20.38
N LEU A 162 -3.67 10.30 -21.21
CA LEU A 162 -5.06 10.24 -20.75
C LEU A 162 -5.72 8.92 -21.14
N THR A 163 -6.60 8.40 -20.31
CA THR A 163 -7.37 7.18 -20.60
C THR A 163 -8.38 7.44 -21.71
N LEU A 164 -8.23 6.75 -22.84
CA LEU A 164 -9.18 6.79 -23.96
C LEU A 164 -10.52 6.17 -23.50
N ARG A 165 -11.61 6.96 -23.47
CA ARG A 165 -12.93 6.51 -23.00
C ARG A 165 -13.80 5.96 -24.12
N SER A 166 -13.76 6.57 -25.31
CA SER A 166 -14.52 6.10 -26.48
C SER A 166 -13.87 6.54 -27.81
N ILE A 167 -14.20 5.79 -28.87
CA ILE A 167 -13.92 6.13 -30.27
C ILE A 167 -15.26 6.19 -30.98
N GLY A 168 -15.56 7.31 -31.62
CA GLY A 168 -16.78 7.53 -32.40
C GLY A 168 -16.82 6.72 -33.70
N ARG A 169 -18.01 6.64 -34.30
CA ARG A 169 -18.25 6.04 -35.63
C ARG A 169 -18.50 7.13 -36.68
N GLY A 170 -18.16 6.85 -37.93
CA GLY A 170 -18.36 7.76 -39.07
C GLY A 170 -17.06 8.02 -39.83
N TYR A 171 -17.16 8.84 -40.89
CA TYR A 171 -16.01 9.25 -41.72
C TYR A 171 -14.94 10.00 -40.93
N ALA A 172 -15.37 10.77 -39.94
CA ALA A 172 -14.54 11.35 -38.88
C ALA A 172 -14.80 10.57 -37.58
N ARG A 173 -13.75 10.08 -36.91
CA ARG A 173 -13.90 9.39 -35.62
C ARG A 173 -13.54 10.33 -34.48
N ARG A 174 -14.50 10.66 -33.60
CA ARG A 174 -14.24 11.42 -32.36
C ARG A 174 -13.55 10.53 -31.33
N PHE A 175 -12.32 10.84 -30.98
CA PHE A 175 -11.61 10.24 -29.86
C PHE A 175 -11.90 11.05 -28.60
N THR A 176 -12.49 10.42 -27.58
CA THR A 176 -12.83 11.09 -26.31
C THR A 176 -12.05 10.46 -25.17
N PHE A 177 -11.31 11.27 -24.43
CA PHE A 177 -10.48 10.87 -23.30
C PHE A 177 -11.16 11.21 -21.98
N GLU A 178 -10.52 10.85 -20.87
CA GLU A 178 -11.02 11.19 -19.55
C GLU A 178 -10.97 12.69 -19.25
N ALA A 179 -12.02 13.18 -18.62
CA ALA A 179 -12.10 14.55 -18.15
C ALA A 179 -11.13 14.80 -17.00
N ASP A 180 -10.65 16.04 -16.91
CA ASP A 180 -9.93 16.51 -15.73
C ASP A 180 -10.83 16.52 -14.48
N LYS A 181 -10.21 16.55 -13.30
CA LYS A 181 -10.91 16.51 -12.01
C LYS A 181 -11.98 17.61 -11.97
N ASN A 182 -13.22 17.21 -11.69
CA ASN A 182 -14.42 18.05 -11.64
C ASN A 182 -14.86 18.70 -12.98
N LYS A 183 -14.20 18.43 -14.12
CA LYS A 183 -14.60 18.88 -15.47
C LYS A 183 -15.41 17.82 -16.25
N LEU A 184 -16.20 16.98 -15.58
CA LEU A 184 -16.88 15.84 -16.26
C LEU A 184 -17.87 16.30 -17.35
N ASN A 185 -18.59 17.39 -17.11
CA ASN A 185 -19.55 17.96 -18.06
C ASN A 185 -18.81 18.77 -19.15
N ASP A 186 -17.81 19.55 -18.74
CA ASP A 186 -17.02 20.47 -19.59
C ASP A 186 -15.72 19.80 -20.07
N ASN A 187 -15.86 18.59 -20.65
CA ASN A 187 -14.71 17.76 -21.03
C ASN A 187 -14.15 18.18 -22.40
N GLU A 188 -13.09 19.00 -22.38
CA GLU A 188 -12.33 19.46 -23.54
C GLU A 188 -11.38 18.38 -24.11
N ASN A 189 -11.18 17.25 -23.42
CA ASN A 189 -10.20 16.21 -23.80
C ASN A 189 -10.72 15.30 -24.93
N TYR A 190 -10.95 15.86 -26.12
CA TYR A 190 -11.34 15.12 -27.33
C TYR A 190 -10.81 15.77 -28.62
N PHE A 191 -10.75 14.99 -29.70
CA PHE A 191 -10.51 15.49 -31.07
C PHE A 191 -11.15 14.55 -32.11
N TRP A 192 -11.16 14.96 -33.38
CA TRP A 192 -11.57 14.12 -34.51
C TRP A 192 -10.35 13.70 -35.33
N SER A 193 -10.33 12.45 -35.80
CA SER A 193 -9.19 11.84 -36.51
C SER A 193 -8.84 12.47 -37.86
N ASP A 194 -9.70 13.33 -38.40
CA ASP A 194 -9.57 14.11 -39.63
C ASP A 194 -9.24 15.60 -39.39
N ASN A 195 -9.25 16.08 -38.13
CA ASN A 195 -8.82 17.45 -37.76
C ASN A 195 -7.40 17.81 -38.29
N ARG A 196 -6.59 16.81 -38.66
CA ARG A 196 -5.31 16.99 -39.36
C ARG A 196 -5.13 15.93 -40.45
N PRO A 197 -4.73 16.32 -41.69
CA PRO A 197 -4.53 15.37 -42.79
C PRO A 197 -3.32 14.44 -42.57
N GLU A 198 -2.35 14.84 -41.74
CA GLU A 198 -1.24 13.96 -41.37
C GLU A 198 -1.62 12.93 -40.30
N GLY A 199 -2.74 13.12 -39.59
CA GLY A 199 -3.18 12.27 -38.50
C GLY A 199 -2.38 12.41 -37.20
N TYR A 200 -2.39 11.32 -36.42
CA TYR A 200 -1.89 11.25 -35.05
C TYR A 200 -1.19 9.92 -34.78
N ALA A 201 -0.16 9.93 -33.94
CA ALA A 201 0.39 8.76 -33.28
C ALA A 201 -0.12 8.66 -31.84
N PHE A 202 -0.53 7.46 -31.45
CA PHE A 202 -0.86 7.10 -30.08
C PHE A 202 0.33 6.35 -29.46
N GLU A 203 0.82 6.82 -28.32
CA GLU A 203 1.94 6.25 -27.56
C GLU A 203 1.37 5.66 -26.26
N LEU A 204 1.47 4.34 -26.06
CA LEU A 204 0.86 3.65 -24.92
C LEU A 204 1.52 4.02 -23.58
N GLU A 205 0.73 4.26 -22.53
CA GLU A 205 1.23 4.39 -21.15
C GLU A 205 0.46 3.42 -20.23
N VAL A 206 1.11 2.33 -19.79
CA VAL A 206 0.54 1.37 -18.83
C VAL A 206 1.10 1.52 -17.42
N VAL A 207 2.21 2.24 -17.24
CA VAL A 207 2.77 2.64 -15.94
C VAL A 207 3.04 4.14 -15.96
N SER A 208 2.58 4.85 -14.94
CA SER A 208 2.74 6.29 -14.77
C SER A 208 3.69 6.62 -13.60
N GLU A 209 4.15 7.87 -13.52
CA GLU A 209 4.91 8.37 -12.36
C GLU A 209 4.03 8.40 -11.10
N GLY A 210 4.61 8.07 -9.94
CA GLY A 210 3.89 7.93 -8.68
C GLY A 210 3.17 6.59 -8.47
N ASP A 211 3.11 5.70 -9.48
CA ASP A 211 2.58 4.34 -9.33
C ASP A 211 3.36 3.55 -8.27
N LYS A 212 2.64 2.74 -7.46
CA LYS A 212 3.23 2.05 -6.31
C LYS A 212 2.96 0.55 -6.35
N PHE A 213 3.97 -0.23 -5.99
CA PHE A 213 3.97 -1.67 -6.10
C PHE A 213 4.61 -2.34 -4.87
N THR A 214 4.27 -3.61 -4.66
CA THR A 214 4.94 -4.52 -3.75
C THR A 214 5.81 -5.48 -4.55
N ILE A 215 7.06 -5.66 -4.12
CA ILE A 215 8.08 -6.48 -4.77
C ILE A 215 8.00 -7.90 -4.22
N PHE A 216 7.87 -8.90 -5.10
CA PHE A 216 7.86 -10.31 -4.77
C PHE A 216 8.99 -11.06 -5.47
N ASP A 217 9.62 -12.00 -4.78
CA ASP A 217 10.59 -12.93 -5.39
C ASP A 217 9.90 -14.10 -6.13
N ILE A 218 10.71 -14.96 -6.75
CA ILE A 218 10.25 -16.17 -7.44
C ILE A 218 9.48 -17.15 -6.53
N ASN A 219 9.68 -17.10 -5.21
CA ASN A 219 9.01 -17.96 -4.23
C ASN A 219 7.67 -17.35 -3.76
N ARG A 220 7.15 -16.34 -4.46
CA ARG A 220 5.94 -15.58 -4.11
C ARG A 220 6.03 -14.91 -2.73
N LYS A 221 7.24 -14.68 -2.22
CA LYS A 221 7.52 -14.05 -0.94
C LYS A 221 7.82 -12.57 -1.18
N ALA A 222 7.05 -11.68 -0.56
CA ALA A 222 7.29 -10.25 -0.67
C ALA A 222 8.63 -9.85 -0.02
N GLN A 223 9.36 -8.92 -0.64
CA GLN A 223 10.70 -8.48 -0.23
C GLN A 223 10.85 -6.97 -0.07
N GLY A 224 9.89 -6.18 -0.55
CA GLY A 224 9.95 -4.72 -0.44
C GLY A 224 8.80 -4.00 -1.12
N THR A 225 8.92 -2.68 -1.23
CA THR A 225 7.99 -1.80 -1.94
C THR A 225 8.72 -0.97 -2.97
N LEU A 226 7.97 -0.46 -3.95
CA LEU A 226 8.46 0.31 -5.07
C LEU A 226 7.52 1.48 -5.34
N GLU A 227 8.09 2.65 -5.61
CA GLU A 227 7.41 3.87 -6.06
C GLU A 227 8.08 4.34 -7.36
N VAL A 228 7.32 4.47 -8.44
CA VAL A 228 7.84 4.90 -9.75
C VAL A 228 8.16 6.40 -9.69
N LEU A 229 9.41 6.76 -10.00
CA LEU A 229 9.89 8.15 -9.96
C LEU A 229 9.85 8.81 -11.34
N ASN A 230 10.23 8.09 -12.40
CA ASN A 230 10.33 8.63 -13.75
C ASN A 230 10.26 7.51 -14.81
N ILE A 231 9.58 7.74 -15.93
CA ILE A 231 9.48 6.78 -17.04
C ILE A 231 10.66 6.95 -18.02
N MET A 232 11.53 5.93 -18.13
CA MET A 232 12.78 5.99 -18.88
C MET A 232 12.59 5.61 -20.37
N GLY A 233 11.80 6.42 -21.08
CA GLY A 233 11.50 6.26 -22.51
C GLY A 233 10.15 5.57 -22.79
N PRO A 234 9.81 5.35 -24.07
CA PRO A 234 8.49 4.87 -24.48
C PRO A 234 8.22 3.43 -24.04
N GLN A 235 6.94 3.10 -23.87
CA GLN A 235 6.49 1.78 -23.45
C GLN A 235 6.05 0.98 -24.68
N LEU A 236 6.75 -0.12 -24.97
CA LEU A 236 6.57 -0.88 -26.21
C LEU A 236 5.58 -2.03 -26.01
N GLU A 237 4.42 -1.97 -26.65
CA GLU A 237 3.48 -3.09 -26.69
C GLU A 237 4.08 -4.28 -27.45
N ILE A 238 4.14 -5.44 -26.78
CA ILE A 238 4.67 -6.69 -27.33
C ILE A 238 3.59 -7.76 -27.54
N GLY A 239 2.34 -7.47 -27.18
CA GLY A 239 1.21 -8.36 -27.41
C GLY A 239 -0.08 -7.85 -26.78
N SER A 240 -1.20 -8.20 -27.40
CA SER A 240 -2.55 -7.89 -26.94
C SER A 240 -3.44 -9.10 -27.18
N SER A 241 -4.30 -9.46 -26.23
CA SER A 241 -5.25 -10.56 -26.36
C SER A 241 -6.61 -10.20 -25.75
N CYS A 242 -7.68 -10.62 -26.44
CA CYS A 242 -9.06 -10.43 -25.98
C CYS A 242 -9.68 -11.81 -25.70
N VAL A 243 -10.04 -12.07 -24.44
CA VAL A 243 -10.64 -13.33 -23.99
C VAL A 243 -11.91 -13.02 -23.20
N ASN A 244 -13.06 -13.50 -23.68
CA ASN A 244 -14.38 -13.30 -23.06
C ASN A 244 -14.70 -11.82 -22.78
N SER A 245 -14.37 -10.92 -23.73
CA SER A 245 -14.47 -9.45 -23.62
C SER A 245 -13.57 -8.80 -22.55
N ASN A 246 -12.64 -9.55 -21.95
CA ASN A 246 -11.55 -8.98 -21.15
C ASN A 246 -10.32 -8.82 -22.04
N LEU A 247 -9.68 -7.65 -21.97
CA LEU A 247 -8.56 -7.28 -22.84
C LEU A 247 -7.27 -7.19 -22.01
N GLU A 248 -6.28 -8.01 -22.33
CA GLU A 248 -4.94 -7.98 -21.76
C GLU A 248 -3.96 -7.36 -22.76
N LYS A 249 -3.21 -6.34 -22.34
CA LYS A 249 -2.04 -5.83 -23.07
C LYS A 249 -0.76 -6.13 -22.31
N ARG A 250 0.29 -6.49 -23.04
CA ARG A 250 1.64 -6.74 -22.54
C ARG A 250 2.59 -5.71 -23.13
N ALA A 251 3.32 -5.00 -22.29
CA ALA A 251 4.27 -3.98 -22.72
C ALA A 251 5.62 -4.10 -22.02
N LEU A 252 6.70 -3.83 -22.73
CA LEU A 252 8.03 -3.63 -22.15
C LEU A 252 8.15 -2.19 -21.67
N VAL A 253 8.56 -2.03 -20.41
CA VAL A 253 8.80 -0.73 -19.79
C VAL A 253 10.22 -0.62 -19.25
N LYS A 254 10.70 0.62 -19.18
CA LYS A 254 11.91 1.04 -18.47
C LYS A 254 11.55 2.24 -17.61
N PHE A 255 11.95 2.25 -16.35
CA PHE A 255 11.61 3.33 -15.41
C PHE A 255 12.61 3.40 -14.25
N ALA A 256 12.75 4.59 -13.65
CA ALA A 256 13.44 4.76 -12.38
C ALA A 256 12.46 4.49 -11.23
N GLY A 257 12.78 3.56 -10.34
CA GLY A 257 11.97 3.23 -9.17
C GLY A 257 12.72 3.48 -7.87
N LYS A 258 12.04 4.07 -6.89
CA LYS A 258 12.46 4.13 -5.49
C LYS A 258 12.07 2.82 -4.81
N VAL A 259 13.06 1.99 -4.49
CA VAL A 259 12.87 0.64 -3.94
C VAL A 259 13.29 0.61 -2.47
N GLU A 260 12.35 0.26 -1.59
CA GLU A 260 12.58 -0.02 -0.17
C GLU A 260 12.50 -1.53 0.07
N PHE A 261 13.62 -2.19 0.35
CA PHE A 261 13.62 -3.59 0.78
C PHE A 261 13.22 -3.70 2.25
N PHE A 262 12.30 -4.60 2.59
CA PHE A 262 11.79 -4.78 3.96
C PHE A 262 12.86 -5.23 4.97
N GLU A 263 13.92 -5.88 4.49
CA GLU A 263 15.05 -6.31 5.31
C GLU A 263 15.97 -5.14 5.72
N THR A 264 16.12 -4.12 4.86
CA THR A 264 17.02 -2.99 5.12
C THR A 264 16.30 -1.73 5.58
N GLY A 265 15.02 -1.57 5.25
CA GLY A 265 14.25 -0.33 5.48
C GLY A 265 14.73 0.89 4.68
N VAL A 266 15.81 0.77 3.90
CA VAL A 266 16.41 1.88 3.15
C VAL A 266 15.85 1.92 1.73
N ALA A 267 15.07 2.97 1.44
CA ALA A 267 14.63 3.29 0.08
C ALA A 267 15.80 3.81 -0.76
N LYS A 268 16.03 3.24 -1.96
CA LYS A 268 17.05 3.70 -2.92
C LYS A 268 16.48 3.82 -4.33
N PRO A 269 16.77 4.91 -5.08
CA PRO A 269 16.43 5.00 -6.50
C PRO A 269 17.29 4.03 -7.32
N MET A 270 16.69 3.39 -8.32
CA MET A 270 17.40 2.51 -9.25
C MET A 270 16.66 2.40 -10.61
N PRO A 271 17.39 2.25 -11.73
CA PRO A 271 16.79 1.97 -13.03
C PRO A 271 16.28 0.53 -13.09
N LEU A 272 15.09 0.33 -13.65
CA LEU A 272 14.37 -0.93 -13.69
C LEU A 272 13.75 -1.15 -15.07
N SER A 273 13.55 -2.41 -15.43
CA SER A 273 12.85 -2.81 -16.66
C SER A 273 12.10 -4.12 -16.45
N GLY A 274 10.97 -4.30 -17.13
CA GLY A 274 10.19 -5.52 -17.07
C GLY A 274 9.02 -5.55 -18.06
N THR A 275 8.22 -6.60 -18.00
CA THR A 275 7.02 -6.79 -18.83
C THR A 275 5.77 -6.49 -18.00
N VAL A 276 5.12 -5.36 -18.26
CA VAL A 276 3.82 -5.02 -17.65
C VAL A 276 2.74 -5.88 -18.28
N VAL A 277 1.83 -6.40 -17.46
CA VAL A 277 0.58 -7.02 -17.87
C VAL A 277 -0.56 -6.13 -17.37
N ALA A 278 -1.23 -5.42 -18.28
CA ALA A 278 -2.37 -4.56 -17.97
C ALA A 278 -3.68 -5.20 -18.47
N LYS A 279 -4.74 -5.15 -17.66
CA LYS A 279 -6.01 -5.82 -17.93
C LYS A 279 -7.18 -4.84 -17.84
N LYS A 280 -8.05 -4.85 -18.85
CA LYS A 280 -9.37 -4.23 -18.81
C LYS A 280 -10.43 -5.33 -18.73
N CYS A 281 -11.10 -5.43 -17.58
CA CYS A 281 -12.20 -6.38 -17.40
C CYS A 281 -13.51 -5.83 -17.99
N ARG A 282 -14.41 -6.72 -18.44
CA ARG A 282 -15.77 -6.34 -18.85
C ARG A 282 -16.46 -5.55 -17.73
N GLY A 283 -17.08 -4.42 -18.08
CA GLY A 283 -17.73 -3.52 -17.13
C GLY A 283 -16.81 -2.46 -16.48
N LYS A 284 -15.47 -2.65 -16.49
CA LYS A 284 -14.55 -1.57 -16.09
C LYS A 284 -14.35 -0.58 -17.23
N ALA A 285 -14.47 0.71 -16.92
CA ALA A 285 -14.22 1.81 -17.87
C ALA A 285 -12.73 1.96 -18.21
N THR A 286 -11.84 1.54 -17.30
CA THR A 286 -10.38 1.67 -17.40
C THR A 286 -9.68 0.32 -17.29
N ALA A 287 -8.49 0.21 -17.85
CA ALA A 287 -7.55 -0.86 -17.61
C ALA A 287 -6.77 -0.62 -16.31
N GLU A 288 -6.32 -1.69 -15.68
CA GLU A 288 -5.48 -1.67 -14.48
C GLU A 288 -4.23 -2.52 -14.74
N VAL A 289 -3.07 -2.11 -14.22
CA VAL A 289 -1.91 -3.01 -14.16
C VAL A 289 -2.28 -4.20 -13.28
N ALA A 290 -2.08 -5.43 -13.74
CA ALA A 290 -2.26 -6.63 -12.95
C ALA A 290 -0.96 -7.06 -12.26
N LYS A 291 0.17 -6.99 -12.99
CA LYS A 291 1.52 -7.25 -12.49
C LYS A 291 2.59 -6.74 -13.46
N ILE A 292 3.82 -6.56 -12.98
CA ILE A 292 5.02 -6.39 -13.83
C ILE A 292 5.93 -7.59 -13.61
N LEU A 293 6.27 -8.30 -14.68
CA LEU A 293 7.07 -9.52 -14.69
C LEU A 293 8.53 -9.25 -15.05
N ASN A 294 9.41 -10.20 -14.72
CA ASN A 294 10.84 -10.21 -15.10
C ASN A 294 11.64 -8.97 -14.67
N VAL A 295 11.20 -8.30 -13.60
CA VAL A 295 11.88 -7.11 -13.08
C VAL A 295 13.18 -7.55 -12.41
N THR A 296 14.31 -7.07 -12.92
CA THR A 296 15.64 -7.49 -12.44
C THR A 296 16.21 -6.45 -11.48
N ILE A 297 16.47 -6.85 -10.23
CA ILE A 297 17.12 -6.01 -9.21
C ILE A 297 18.35 -6.75 -8.67
N LYS A 298 19.52 -6.11 -8.65
CA LYS A 298 20.78 -6.73 -8.16
C LYS A 298 21.07 -8.14 -8.73
N ARG A 299 20.78 -8.37 -10.01
CA ARG A 299 20.86 -9.68 -10.72
C ARG A 299 19.85 -10.77 -10.30
N GLN A 300 18.94 -10.50 -9.36
CA GLN A 300 17.81 -11.38 -9.03
C GLN A 300 16.55 -10.96 -9.80
N ARG A 301 15.69 -11.94 -10.16
CA ARG A 301 14.39 -11.70 -10.81
C ARG A 301 13.27 -11.58 -9.76
N TYR A 302 12.40 -10.62 -9.98
CA TYR A 302 11.22 -10.33 -9.16
C TYR A 302 9.99 -10.12 -10.05
N TYR A 303 8.81 -10.15 -9.44
CA TYR A 303 7.61 -9.56 -10.01
C TYR A 303 7.03 -8.49 -9.09
N LEU A 304 6.31 -7.54 -9.67
CA LEU A 304 5.68 -6.42 -8.97
C LEU A 304 4.16 -6.59 -9.02
N VAL A 305 3.50 -6.42 -7.88
CA VAL A 305 2.04 -6.39 -7.76
C VAL A 305 1.62 -4.97 -7.36
N PRO A 306 0.57 -4.38 -7.98
CA PRO A 306 0.12 -3.03 -7.62
C PRO A 306 -0.25 -2.87 -6.15
N GLY A 307 -0.08 -1.65 -5.64
CA GLY A 307 -0.36 -1.28 -4.26
C GLY A 307 0.76 -1.63 -3.28
N VAL A 308 0.67 -1.06 -2.08
CA VAL A 308 1.65 -1.22 -0.99
C VAL A 308 1.09 -2.16 0.06
N GLN A 309 1.46 -3.44 0.00
CA GLN A 309 0.96 -4.48 0.89
C GLN A 309 1.74 -4.49 2.22
N LYS A 310 1.44 -3.50 3.08
CA LYS A 310 2.11 -3.27 4.37
C LYS A 310 2.18 -4.51 5.27
N VAL A 311 1.20 -5.41 5.17
CA VAL A 311 1.12 -6.68 5.94
C VAL A 311 2.40 -7.53 5.82
N HIS A 312 3.10 -7.45 4.68
CA HIS A 312 4.34 -8.19 4.46
C HIS A 312 5.61 -7.48 4.94
N ARG A 313 5.50 -6.26 5.50
CA ARG A 313 6.66 -5.53 6.04
C ARG A 313 7.30 -6.35 7.16
N ARG A 314 8.62 -6.52 7.06
CA ARG A 314 9.43 -7.17 8.09
C ARG A 314 10.01 -6.13 9.02
N CYS A 315 10.23 -6.54 10.27
CA CYS A 315 11.03 -5.81 11.23
C CYS A 315 12.00 -6.82 11.85
N THR A 316 13.30 -6.67 11.59
CA THR A 316 14.33 -7.49 12.23
C THR A 316 14.88 -6.74 13.43
N VAL A 317 14.83 -7.37 14.59
CA VAL A 317 15.29 -6.84 15.88
C VAL A 317 16.34 -7.76 16.47
N LYS A 318 17.32 -7.19 17.18
CA LYS A 318 18.40 -7.96 17.82
C LYS A 318 18.54 -7.60 19.30
N GLY A 319 18.76 -8.60 20.14
CA GLY A 319 19.03 -8.37 21.58
C GLY A 319 20.33 -7.58 21.82
N SER A 320 21.32 -7.72 20.93
CA SER A 320 22.57 -6.92 20.94
C SER A 320 22.32 -5.42 20.97
N ASP A 321 21.32 -4.96 20.21
CA ASP A 321 21.07 -3.55 19.94
C ASP A 321 20.46 -2.84 21.16
N ILE A 322 20.08 -3.62 22.19
CA ILE A 322 19.46 -3.19 23.44
C ILE A 322 20.26 -3.63 24.68
N ASN A 323 21.45 -4.21 24.50
CA ASN A 323 22.30 -4.82 25.53
C ASN A 323 21.66 -6.00 26.28
N ASP A 324 20.88 -6.82 25.58
CA ASP A 324 20.26 -8.06 26.06
C ASP A 324 20.91 -9.29 25.36
N VAL A 325 20.42 -10.50 25.64
CA VAL A 325 20.93 -11.76 25.08
C VAL A 325 21.03 -11.67 23.55
N PRO A 326 22.20 -11.95 22.93
CA PRO A 326 22.41 -11.81 21.49
C PRO A 326 21.57 -12.83 20.72
N THR A 327 20.40 -12.36 20.29
CA THR A 327 19.38 -13.07 19.52
C THR A 327 18.98 -12.21 18.32
N LYS A 328 18.44 -12.83 17.27
CA LYS A 328 17.96 -12.17 16.05
C LYS A 328 16.56 -12.69 15.76
N TYR A 329 15.57 -11.81 15.79
CA TYR A 329 14.18 -12.13 15.45
C TYR A 329 13.74 -11.31 14.25
N THR A 330 12.89 -11.89 13.39
CA THR A 330 12.31 -11.19 12.24
C THR A 330 10.79 -11.30 12.31
N MET A 331 10.17 -10.21 12.75
CA MET A 331 8.72 -10.02 12.88
C MET A 331 8.12 -9.64 11.52
N THR A 332 6.81 -9.87 11.35
CA THR A 332 6.06 -9.66 10.10
C THR A 332 4.70 -9.08 10.44
N GLY A 333 4.26 -8.02 9.75
CA GLY A 333 2.92 -7.45 9.99
C GLY A 333 2.80 -6.55 11.22
N LEU A 334 3.92 -6.06 11.77
CA LEU A 334 3.96 -4.98 12.75
C LEU A 334 3.54 -3.66 12.08
N GLU A 335 2.65 -2.89 12.71
CA GLU A 335 2.21 -1.60 12.17
C GLU A 335 3.17 -0.45 12.51
N HIS A 336 3.14 0.58 11.67
CA HIS A 336 4.10 1.69 11.67
C HIS A 336 4.05 2.64 12.89
N TYR A 337 3.09 2.42 13.79
CA TYR A 337 2.93 3.12 15.08
C TYR A 337 3.19 2.21 16.29
N GLU A 338 3.40 0.91 16.07
CA GLU A 338 3.61 -0.09 17.13
C GLU A 338 5.09 -0.23 17.46
N ILE A 339 5.34 -0.67 18.69
CA ILE A 339 6.68 -0.90 19.24
C ILE A 339 6.88 -2.43 19.40
N PRO A 340 8.00 -3.00 18.89
CA PRO A 340 8.14 -4.46 18.80
C PRO A 340 8.49 -5.17 20.12
N VAL A 341 7.84 -6.32 20.32
CA VAL A 341 8.17 -7.32 21.37
C VAL A 341 8.19 -8.72 20.74
N VAL A 342 9.25 -9.51 20.97
CA VAL A 342 9.35 -10.90 20.50
C VAL A 342 10.45 -11.68 21.25
N GLY A 343 10.14 -12.86 21.77
CA GLY A 343 11.14 -13.76 22.32
C GLY A 343 11.85 -13.18 23.55
N THR A 344 13.15 -12.91 23.45
CA THR A 344 13.91 -12.15 24.47
C THR A 344 13.89 -10.64 24.24
N TYR A 345 13.51 -10.16 23.05
CA TYR A 345 13.54 -8.74 22.71
C TYR A 345 12.28 -8.01 23.20
N VAL A 346 12.50 -6.93 23.97
CA VAL A 346 11.51 -5.90 24.27
C VAL A 346 12.17 -4.56 23.97
N ASP A 347 11.60 -3.77 23.07
CA ASP A 347 12.14 -2.46 22.69
C ASP A 347 12.29 -1.53 23.92
N PRO A 348 13.42 -0.83 24.12
CA PRO A 348 13.65 0.05 25.27
C PRO A 348 12.69 1.23 25.40
N ARG A 349 11.89 1.52 24.37
CA ARG A 349 10.77 2.48 24.46
C ARG A 349 9.59 1.92 25.27
N ILE A 350 9.45 0.60 25.41
CA ILE A 350 8.39 -0.01 26.23
C ILE A 350 8.80 0.08 27.69
N ILE A 351 8.18 1.03 28.40
CA ILE A 351 8.56 1.44 29.75
C ILE A 351 7.34 1.32 30.69
N PRO A 352 7.49 0.68 31.87
CA PRO A 352 6.44 0.64 32.88
C PRO A 352 5.96 2.02 33.34
N GLY A 353 4.70 2.08 33.76
CA GLY A 353 3.98 3.29 34.14
C GLY A 353 3.28 4.01 32.97
N PHE A 354 3.58 3.66 31.72
CA PHE A 354 2.85 4.12 30.54
C PHE A 354 1.73 3.13 30.16
N TYR A 355 0.72 3.61 29.43
CA TYR A 355 -0.39 2.80 28.91
C TYR A 355 -0.10 2.30 27.49
N TYR A 356 -0.46 1.05 27.20
CA TYR A 356 -0.32 0.45 25.88
C TYR A 356 -1.56 -0.40 25.52
N LYS A 357 -1.88 -0.49 24.23
CA LYS A 357 -2.63 -1.63 23.68
C LYS A 357 -1.64 -2.68 23.17
N VAL A 358 -2.05 -3.95 23.14
CA VAL A 358 -1.23 -5.05 22.62
C VAL A 358 -1.97 -5.76 21.48
N ARG A 359 -1.28 -6.00 20.36
CA ARG A 359 -1.79 -6.76 19.21
C ARG A 359 -0.82 -7.89 18.85
N PRO A 360 -1.29 -9.14 18.67
CA PRO A 360 -0.51 -10.20 18.04
C PRO A 360 -0.26 -9.87 16.56
N ASN A 361 0.99 -10.02 16.10
CA ASN A 361 1.33 -9.65 14.72
C ASN A 361 0.60 -10.52 13.66
N ASP A 362 0.22 -11.74 14.01
CA ASP A 362 -0.58 -12.66 13.19
C ASP A 362 -2.07 -12.25 13.05
N ARG A 363 -2.55 -11.27 13.83
CA ARG A 363 -3.99 -10.95 13.96
C ARG A 363 -4.28 -9.45 13.88
N LYS A 364 -5.53 -9.11 13.59
CA LYS A 364 -6.05 -7.72 13.65
C LYS A 364 -6.60 -7.36 15.03
N GLU A 365 -7.08 -8.36 15.76
CA GLU A 365 -7.65 -8.22 17.09
C GLU A 365 -6.57 -7.93 18.12
N HIS A 366 -6.91 -7.08 19.10
CA HIS A 366 -6.02 -6.69 20.18
C HIS A 366 -6.36 -7.49 21.44
N LEU A 367 -5.34 -7.85 22.22
CA LEU A 367 -5.52 -8.51 23.51
C LEU A 367 -6.25 -7.58 24.51
N PHE A 368 -6.72 -8.16 25.62
CA PHE A 368 -7.43 -7.45 26.69
C PHE A 368 -8.67 -6.68 26.20
N ASN A 369 -9.36 -7.22 25.19
CA ASN A 369 -10.50 -6.61 24.50
C ASN A 369 -10.19 -5.23 23.87
N GLY A 370 -8.95 -5.04 23.40
CA GLY A 370 -8.48 -3.78 22.80
C GLY A 370 -8.38 -2.59 23.76
N ARG A 371 -8.50 -2.83 25.06
CA ARG A 371 -8.29 -1.82 26.11
C ARG A 371 -6.81 -1.41 26.15
N ALA A 372 -6.56 -0.14 26.47
CA ALA A 372 -5.22 0.33 26.77
C ALA A 372 -4.97 0.20 28.28
N LEU A 373 -4.03 -0.67 28.67
CA LEU A 373 -3.70 -0.95 30.08
C LEU A 373 -2.34 -0.38 30.45
N LYS A 374 -2.17 0.02 31.72
CA LYS A 374 -0.90 0.50 32.26
C LYS A 374 0.05 -0.69 32.42
N LEU A 375 1.24 -0.62 31.83
CA LEU A 375 2.28 -1.62 32.05
C LEU A 375 2.86 -1.43 33.46
N ILE A 376 2.76 -2.42 34.34
CA ILE A 376 3.28 -2.37 35.72
C ILE A 376 4.75 -2.81 35.76
N SER A 377 5.10 -3.87 35.04
CA SER A 377 6.46 -4.42 35.04
C SER A 377 6.77 -5.24 33.79
N ILE A 378 8.07 -5.44 33.56
CA ILE A 378 8.63 -6.31 32.52
C ILE A 378 9.59 -7.27 33.24
N GLY A 379 9.35 -8.58 33.11
CA GLY A 379 10.18 -9.62 33.72
C GLY A 379 11.58 -9.71 33.11
N MET A 380 12.55 -10.16 33.91
CA MET A 380 13.91 -10.43 33.46
C MET A 380 14.04 -11.85 32.86
N GLY A 381 15.11 -12.09 32.09
CA GLY A 381 15.44 -13.40 31.53
C GLY A 381 14.84 -13.69 30.14
N TYR A 382 14.76 -14.99 29.83
CA TYR A 382 14.08 -15.53 28.64
C TYR A 382 12.57 -15.54 28.86
N ALA A 383 11.80 -15.22 27.80
CA ALA A 383 10.37 -14.92 27.90
C ALA A 383 10.13 -13.82 28.96
N LYS A 384 10.20 -12.55 28.57
CA LYS A 384 9.89 -11.46 29.50
C LYS A 384 8.39 -11.44 29.73
N ARG A 385 7.96 -11.60 30.98
CA ARG A 385 6.55 -11.41 31.37
C ARG A 385 6.22 -9.93 31.33
N LEU A 386 5.29 -9.50 30.48
CA LEU A 386 4.71 -8.16 30.54
C LEU A 386 3.47 -8.22 31.43
N THR A 387 3.53 -7.57 32.59
CA THR A 387 2.40 -7.50 33.53
C THR A 387 1.77 -6.12 33.45
N PHE A 388 0.48 -6.08 33.10
CA PHE A 388 -0.32 -4.87 33.04
C PHE A 388 -1.17 -4.71 34.32
N GLN A 389 -1.83 -3.56 34.45
CA GLN A 389 -2.74 -3.31 35.56
C GLN A 389 -3.93 -4.29 35.50
N PRO A 390 -4.14 -5.13 36.54
CA PRO A 390 -5.26 -6.05 36.59
C PRO A 390 -6.55 -5.31 36.93
N ASP A 391 -7.68 -5.87 36.50
CA ASP A 391 -9.01 -5.38 36.91
C ASP A 391 -9.37 -5.84 38.34
N SER A 392 -8.76 -6.94 38.82
CA SER A 392 -8.86 -7.42 40.20
C SER A 392 -7.48 -7.69 40.80
N LEU A 393 -7.24 -7.19 42.02
CA LEU A 393 -6.03 -7.51 42.78
C LEU A 393 -5.98 -8.97 43.28
N VAL A 394 -7.14 -9.65 43.34
CA VAL A 394 -7.26 -11.02 43.86
C VAL A 394 -6.97 -12.06 42.78
N ASN A 395 -7.30 -11.77 41.52
CA ASN A 395 -7.03 -12.65 40.38
C ASN A 395 -6.45 -11.84 39.20
N PRO A 396 -5.12 -11.58 39.21
CA PRO A 396 -4.47 -10.75 38.20
C PRO A 396 -4.21 -11.51 36.89
N ASP A 397 -5.16 -11.38 35.97
CA ASP A 397 -5.20 -12.00 34.62
C ASP A 397 -4.47 -11.21 33.54
N ASN A 398 -4.39 -9.87 33.65
CA ASN A 398 -3.80 -8.96 32.65
C ASN A 398 -2.26 -9.06 32.55
N TYR A 399 -1.73 -10.21 32.11
CA TYR A 399 -0.32 -10.41 31.78
C TYR A 399 -0.13 -11.32 30.56
N LEU A 400 1.07 -11.27 29.96
CA LEU A 400 1.48 -12.13 28.85
C LEU A 400 3.00 -12.35 28.86
N TRP A 401 3.51 -13.23 28.00
CA TRP A 401 4.94 -13.42 27.80
C TRP A 401 5.35 -12.96 26.39
N SER A 402 6.55 -12.38 26.26
CA SER A 402 7.06 -11.83 25.00
C SER A 402 7.26 -12.87 23.88
N ASP A 403 7.20 -14.17 24.20
CA ASP A 403 7.28 -15.29 23.26
C ASP A 403 5.95 -16.05 23.08
N SER A 404 4.86 -15.64 23.74
CA SER A 404 3.53 -16.28 23.59
C SER A 404 2.97 -16.22 22.16
N HIS A 405 3.52 -15.35 21.31
CA HIS A 405 3.16 -15.23 19.90
C HIS A 405 4.42 -15.39 19.02
N PRO A 406 4.48 -16.39 18.12
CA PRO A 406 5.70 -16.75 17.38
C PRO A 406 6.09 -15.77 16.27
N ASP A 407 5.19 -14.86 15.88
CA ASP A 407 5.48 -13.75 14.97
C ASP A 407 5.66 -12.41 15.72
N GLY A 408 5.60 -12.46 17.06
CA GLY A 408 5.76 -11.33 17.98
C GLY A 408 4.47 -10.53 18.22
N LEU A 409 4.64 -9.47 19.00
CA LEU A 409 3.60 -8.53 19.44
C LEU A 409 3.96 -7.11 19.00
N GLY A 410 2.94 -6.35 18.62
CA GLY A 410 2.99 -4.89 18.50
C GLY A 410 2.37 -4.22 19.72
N LEU A 411 3.10 -3.31 20.36
CA LEU A 411 2.60 -2.47 21.44
C LEU A 411 2.32 -1.05 20.91
N GLU A 412 1.05 -0.65 20.89
CA GLU A 412 0.65 0.72 20.57
C GLU A 412 0.63 1.55 21.87
N ILE A 413 1.38 2.65 21.94
CA ILE A 413 1.37 3.52 23.12
C ILE A 413 0.10 4.37 23.17
N ARG A 414 -0.48 4.54 24.37
CA ARG A 414 -1.69 5.37 24.57
C ARG A 414 -1.43 6.48 25.59
N ALA A 415 -1.36 7.72 25.11
CA ALA A 415 -1.36 8.90 25.94
C ALA A 415 -2.80 9.27 26.33
N VAL A 416 -3.62 9.56 25.33
CA VAL A 416 -4.97 10.11 25.48
C VAL A 416 -6.02 9.01 25.38
N ARG A 417 -7.00 9.02 26.29
CA ARG A 417 -8.06 8.02 26.44
C ARG A 417 -9.43 8.70 26.48
N LYS A 418 -10.49 7.98 26.10
CA LYS A 418 -11.89 8.46 26.23
C LYS A 418 -12.17 8.86 27.69
N GLY A 419 -12.88 9.98 27.87
CA GLY A 419 -13.24 10.51 29.19
C GLY A 419 -12.17 11.37 29.86
N MET A 420 -10.96 11.50 29.30
CA MET A 420 -10.00 12.49 29.78
C MET A 420 -10.49 13.93 29.51
N MET A 421 -10.25 14.82 30.46
CA MET A 421 -10.63 16.24 30.40
C MET A 421 -9.38 17.13 30.39
N PHE A 422 -9.46 18.26 29.70
CA PHE A 422 -8.37 19.23 29.56
C PHE A 422 -8.92 20.67 29.62
N ASP A 423 -8.21 21.55 30.30
CA ASP A 423 -8.37 23.00 30.16
C ASP A 423 -7.66 23.45 28.87
N VAL A 424 -8.34 24.25 28.05
CA VAL A 424 -7.85 24.74 26.75
C VAL A 424 -7.38 26.18 26.90
N LYS A 425 -6.12 26.48 26.56
CA LYS A 425 -5.49 27.78 26.79
C LYS A 425 -4.78 28.32 25.56
N ALA A 426 -4.77 29.65 25.41
CA ALA A 426 -3.92 30.39 24.48
C ALA A 426 -3.05 31.35 25.30
N GLY A 427 -1.74 31.05 25.40
CA GLY A 427 -0.91 31.65 26.45
C GLY A 427 -1.52 31.37 27.84
N ASP A 428 -1.67 32.42 28.65
CA ASP A 428 -2.29 32.35 29.97
C ASP A 428 -3.83 32.43 29.96
N GLN A 429 -4.45 32.77 28.83
CA GLN A 429 -5.91 32.89 28.75
C GLN A 429 -6.58 31.51 28.67
N LEU A 430 -7.45 31.20 29.63
CA LEU A 430 -8.38 30.07 29.56
C LEU A 430 -9.48 30.35 28.54
N LEU A 431 -9.62 29.46 27.56
CA LEU A 431 -10.59 29.56 26.47
C LEU A 431 -11.81 28.64 26.67
N GLY A 432 -11.65 27.58 27.45
CA GLY A 432 -12.69 26.56 27.61
C GLY A 432 -12.14 25.23 28.14
N GLU A 433 -12.98 24.20 28.04
CA GLU A 433 -12.67 22.83 28.45
C GLU A 433 -12.88 21.86 27.27
N ALA A 434 -12.09 20.79 27.21
CA ALA A 434 -12.18 19.75 26.19
C ALA A 434 -12.23 18.34 26.82
N THR A 435 -13.29 17.58 26.54
CA THR A 435 -13.51 16.21 27.02
C THR A 435 -13.39 15.22 25.87
N VAL A 436 -12.52 14.22 25.98
CA VAL A 436 -12.25 13.26 24.90
C VAL A 436 -13.42 12.31 24.69
N PHE A 437 -14.13 12.49 23.58
CA PHE A 437 -15.27 11.66 23.17
C PHE A 437 -14.83 10.31 22.61
N ARG A 438 -13.90 10.35 21.65
CA ARG A 438 -13.40 9.18 20.92
C ARG A 438 -11.90 9.32 20.70
N ALA A 439 -11.18 8.26 21.04
CA ALA A 439 -9.75 8.11 20.79
C ALA A 439 -9.57 6.74 20.18
N ASP A 440 -9.83 6.64 18.88
CA ASP A 440 -9.97 5.36 18.16
C ASP A 440 -8.79 5.11 17.24
N LYS A 441 -8.35 6.16 16.52
CA LYS A 441 -7.13 6.14 15.69
C LYS A 441 -5.91 5.77 16.55
N PRO A 442 -4.89 5.11 15.98
CA PRO A 442 -3.64 4.81 16.70
C PRO A 442 -2.90 6.07 17.15
N GLN A 443 -2.20 5.98 18.27
CA GLN A 443 -1.28 7.01 18.77
C GLN A 443 0.17 6.53 18.57
N ARG A 444 1.08 7.46 18.28
CA ARG A 444 2.45 7.14 17.86
C ARG A 444 3.47 7.91 18.67
N GLU A 445 4.45 7.21 19.22
CA GLU A 445 5.64 7.83 19.79
C GLU A 445 6.52 8.44 18.68
N GLU A 446 6.85 9.72 18.81
CA GLU A 446 7.80 10.41 17.94
C GLU A 446 9.18 10.54 18.59
N LYS A 447 9.22 10.83 19.89
CA LYS A 447 10.44 11.10 20.65
C LYS A 447 10.31 10.59 22.08
N MET A 448 11.41 10.08 22.62
CA MET A 448 11.57 9.73 24.03
C MET A 448 12.89 10.31 24.55
N GLU A 449 12.86 10.90 25.74
CA GLU A 449 13.97 11.63 26.34
C GLU A 449 14.11 11.29 27.83
N LYS A 450 15.35 11.33 28.34
CA LYS A 450 15.64 11.33 29.78
C LYS A 450 15.89 12.78 30.21
N VAL A 451 14.98 13.34 31.00
CA VAL A 451 15.04 14.72 31.47
C VAL A 451 15.58 14.73 32.90
N LEU A 452 16.67 15.44 33.15
CA LEU A 452 17.19 15.61 34.51
C LEU A 452 16.21 16.47 35.33
N THR A 453 15.81 15.99 36.50
CA THR A 453 14.94 16.72 37.43
C THR A 453 15.77 17.48 38.47
N ALA A 454 15.14 18.44 39.16
CA ALA A 454 15.78 19.22 40.23
C ALA A 454 16.33 18.38 41.40
N THR A 455 15.92 17.10 41.52
CA THR A 455 16.44 16.16 42.54
C THR A 455 17.66 15.35 42.05
N GLY A 456 18.22 15.68 40.87
CA GLY A 456 19.33 14.96 40.25
C GLY A 456 18.94 13.60 39.64
N GLN A 457 17.66 13.21 39.70
CA GLN A 457 17.16 11.96 39.12
C GLN A 457 16.53 12.19 37.74
N TYR A 458 16.50 11.17 36.87
CA TYR A 458 15.96 11.30 35.52
C TYR A 458 14.46 10.97 35.46
N ALA A 459 13.65 11.94 35.03
CA ALA A 459 12.31 11.71 34.51
C ALA A 459 12.39 11.15 33.08
N ILE A 460 11.35 10.43 32.66
CA ILE A 460 11.22 9.90 31.30
C ILE A 460 10.08 10.66 30.62
N GLN A 461 10.41 11.38 29.55
CA GLN A 461 9.49 12.23 28.80
C GLN A 461 9.28 11.66 27.40
N LYS A 462 8.04 11.68 26.91
CA LYS A 462 7.66 11.22 25.58
C LYS A 462 6.80 12.24 24.86
N ARG A 463 7.08 12.46 23.57
CA ARG A 463 6.23 13.21 22.64
C ARG A 463 5.46 12.20 21.80
N ILE A 464 4.13 12.18 21.96
CA ILE A 464 3.23 11.21 21.35
C ILE A 464 2.22 11.95 20.48
N HIS A 465 2.20 11.64 19.18
CA HIS A 465 1.23 12.20 18.25
C HIS A 465 -0.17 11.61 18.51
N ILE A 466 -1.18 12.48 18.57
CA ILE A 466 -2.59 12.13 18.78
C ILE A 466 -3.49 12.68 17.64
N ASP A 467 -4.56 11.96 17.34
CA ASP A 467 -5.67 12.39 16.47
C ASP A 467 -6.96 11.85 17.08
N VAL A 468 -7.71 12.72 17.78
CA VAL A 468 -8.85 12.37 18.65
C VAL A 468 -10.05 13.29 18.40
N MET A 469 -11.24 12.87 18.84
CA MET A 469 -12.44 13.71 18.85
C MET A 469 -12.77 14.12 20.29
N CYS A 470 -13.02 15.39 20.53
CA CYS A 470 -13.38 15.94 21.84
C CYS A 470 -14.66 16.79 21.77
N HIS A 471 -15.46 16.77 22.83
CA HIS A 471 -16.45 17.82 23.10
C HIS A 471 -15.73 19.01 23.71
N PHE A 472 -15.93 20.19 23.14
CA PHE A 472 -15.42 21.46 23.66
C PHE A 472 -16.56 22.27 24.29
N LYS A 473 -16.31 22.86 25.47
CA LYS A 473 -17.15 23.89 26.09
C LYS A 473 -16.37 25.20 26.11
N LEU A 474 -16.90 26.26 25.49
CA LEU A 474 -16.21 27.54 25.41
C LEU A 474 -16.56 28.46 26.59
N SER A 475 -15.55 29.09 27.19
CA SER A 475 -15.72 30.03 28.31
C SER A 475 -16.12 31.41 27.79
N ARG A 476 -17.42 31.67 27.56
CA ARG A 476 -17.90 33.00 27.17
C ARG A 476 -17.76 34.01 28.31
N THR A 477 -17.04 35.10 28.03
CA THR A 477 -17.01 36.30 28.89
C THR A 477 -18.36 37.02 28.83
N GLY A 478 -19.28 36.70 29.74
CA GLY A 478 -20.62 37.32 29.76
C GLY A 478 -21.71 36.65 30.62
N GLY A 479 -21.44 35.53 31.29
CA GLY A 479 -22.34 34.94 32.30
C GLY A 479 -23.59 34.21 31.77
N ALA A 480 -24.02 34.45 30.54
CA ALA A 480 -25.14 33.74 29.91
C ALA A 480 -24.71 32.38 29.33
N SER A 481 -24.57 31.36 30.19
CA SER A 481 -24.37 29.97 29.75
C SER A 481 -25.67 29.33 29.28
N ILE A 482 -25.85 29.20 27.98
CA ILE A 482 -26.87 28.31 27.40
C ILE A 482 -26.26 26.90 27.32
N GLU A 483 -27.01 25.87 27.69
CA GLU A 483 -26.53 24.47 27.82
C GLU A 483 -26.04 23.82 26.49
N ASN A 484 -26.20 24.52 25.36
CA ASN A 484 -25.93 24.02 24.00
C ASN A 484 -24.56 24.41 23.42
N ASP A 485 -23.69 25.09 24.18
CA ASP A 485 -22.34 25.50 23.73
C ASP A 485 -21.30 24.34 23.73
N GLU A 486 -21.75 23.12 23.43
CA GLU A 486 -20.89 21.96 23.22
C GLU A 486 -20.60 21.73 21.73
N HIS A 487 -19.33 21.69 21.38
CA HIS A 487 -18.90 21.42 20.00
C HIS A 487 -18.07 20.14 19.92
N LEU A 488 -18.49 19.17 19.10
CA LEU A 488 -17.69 17.98 18.80
C LEU A 488 -16.65 18.32 17.72
N MET A 489 -15.37 18.33 18.09
CA MET A 489 -14.28 18.79 17.23
C MET A 489 -13.17 17.74 17.15
N ARG A 490 -12.48 17.70 16.00
CA ARG A 490 -11.27 16.89 15.83
C ARG A 490 -10.04 17.66 16.31
N VAL A 491 -9.18 16.98 17.03
CA VAL A 491 -7.98 17.51 17.70
C VAL A 491 -6.78 16.66 17.29
N CYS A 492 -5.86 17.25 16.55
CA CYS A 492 -4.58 16.65 16.17
C CYS A 492 -3.44 17.41 16.86
N GLY A 493 -2.44 16.73 17.41
CA GLY A 493 -1.32 17.40 18.09
C GLY A 493 -0.38 16.45 18.81
N HIS A 494 0.42 17.00 19.72
CA HIS A 494 1.49 16.28 20.42
C HIS A 494 1.25 16.25 21.93
N ALA A 495 0.86 15.08 22.46
CA ALA A 495 0.77 14.87 23.89
C ALA A 495 2.17 14.67 24.49
N LEU A 496 2.55 15.56 25.42
CA LEU A 496 3.76 15.45 26.21
C LEU A 496 3.46 14.62 27.46
N VAL A 497 3.93 13.38 27.51
CA VAL A 497 3.68 12.43 28.62
C VAL A 497 4.97 12.21 29.39
N ARG A 498 4.94 12.43 30.70
CA ARG A 498 6.12 12.40 31.56
C ARG A 498 5.91 11.48 32.76
N LYS A 499 6.92 10.67 33.04
CA LYS A 499 7.02 9.79 34.20
C LYS A 499 8.14 10.30 35.09
N GLU A 500 7.79 10.80 36.28
CA GLU A 500 8.78 11.24 37.26
C GLU A 500 9.63 10.08 37.82
N PRO A 501 10.82 10.37 38.36
CA PRO A 501 11.58 9.42 39.16
C PRO A 501 10.71 8.79 40.26
N LYS A 502 10.87 7.47 40.48
CA LYS A 502 10.12 6.66 41.45
C LYS A 502 8.59 6.59 41.26
N SER A 503 7.97 7.41 40.41
CA SER A 503 6.53 7.33 40.11
C SER A 503 6.17 5.96 39.51
N THR A 504 5.01 5.41 39.89
CA THR A 504 4.43 4.19 39.31
C THR A 504 3.66 4.44 38.02
N GLU A 505 3.44 5.71 37.65
CA GLU A 505 2.63 6.10 36.49
C GLU A 505 3.21 7.32 35.75
N ALA A 506 3.03 7.34 34.44
CA ALA A 506 3.30 8.47 33.57
C ALA A 506 2.03 9.29 33.36
N ARG A 507 2.11 10.62 33.55
CA ARG A 507 0.98 11.55 33.37
C ARG A 507 1.18 12.40 32.13
N ILE A 508 0.09 12.86 31.52
CA ILE A 508 0.15 13.94 30.53
C ILE A 508 0.56 15.22 31.28
N VAL A 509 1.45 16.02 30.68
CA VAL A 509 1.82 17.35 31.17
C VAL A 509 1.03 18.42 30.42
N LYS A 510 0.99 18.30 29.09
CA LYS A 510 0.18 19.11 28.18
C LYS A 510 0.00 18.40 26.83
N VAL A 511 -0.92 18.86 26.00
CA VAL A 511 -0.87 18.69 24.54
C VAL A 511 -0.46 20.02 23.91
N GLU A 512 0.47 19.98 22.96
CA GLU A 512 1.01 21.12 22.21
C GLU A 512 0.85 20.93 20.70
N ASN A 513 1.15 21.97 19.90
CA ASN A 513 1.02 21.97 18.44
C ASN A 513 -0.38 21.54 17.95
N VAL A 514 -1.44 22.01 18.62
CA VAL A 514 -2.81 21.51 18.39
C VAL A 514 -3.48 22.17 17.18
N GLY A 515 -3.83 21.37 16.18
CA GLY A 515 -4.68 21.75 15.05
C GLY A 515 -6.13 21.31 15.26
N ILE A 516 -7.08 22.20 14.94
CA ILE A 516 -8.53 22.00 15.12
C ILE A 516 -9.28 22.20 13.80
N ASP A 517 -10.16 21.24 13.47
CA ASP A 517 -10.77 21.03 12.14
C ASP A 517 -12.05 21.88 11.92
N SER A 518 -12.01 23.20 12.20
CA SER A 518 -13.25 24.03 12.26
C SER A 518 -13.07 25.54 12.03
N GLN A 519 -14.19 26.26 11.88
CA GLN A 519 -14.24 27.73 11.79
C GLN A 519 -13.74 28.45 13.07
N LEU A 520 -13.80 27.81 14.25
CA LEU A 520 -13.19 28.35 15.48
C LEU A 520 -11.67 28.49 15.36
N ASN A 521 -11.03 27.73 14.47
CA ASN A 521 -9.61 27.90 14.17
C ASN A 521 -9.31 29.26 13.51
N VAL A 522 -10.31 29.97 12.94
CA VAL A 522 -10.17 31.36 12.47
C VAL A 522 -10.10 32.33 13.65
N LEU A 523 -10.91 32.12 14.69
CA LEU A 523 -10.88 32.93 15.91
C LEU A 523 -9.56 32.77 16.67
N PHE A 524 -8.95 31.58 16.65
CA PHE A 524 -7.64 31.33 17.27
C PHE A 524 -6.45 31.73 16.37
N ALA A 525 -6.58 31.65 15.04
CA ALA A 525 -5.52 32.08 14.13
C ALA A 525 -5.24 33.60 14.19
N GLN A 526 -6.24 34.42 14.53
CA GLN A 526 -6.12 35.86 14.64
C GLN A 526 -5.21 36.34 15.78
N THR A 527 -4.95 35.52 16.81
CA THR A 527 -4.12 35.90 17.96
C THR A 527 -2.68 35.38 17.88
N HIS A 528 -2.32 34.65 16.82
CA HIS A 528 -0.99 34.02 16.61
C HIS A 528 -0.46 33.18 17.79
N THR A 529 -1.34 32.72 18.69
CA THR A 529 -0.96 32.03 19.93
C THR A 529 -1.15 30.53 19.80
N GLU A 530 -0.15 29.73 20.19
CA GLU A 530 -0.29 28.28 20.18
C GLU A 530 -1.31 27.81 21.24
N LEU A 531 -2.22 26.92 20.83
CA LEU A 531 -3.18 26.29 21.72
C LEU A 531 -2.51 25.18 22.54
N ILE A 532 -2.65 25.28 23.86
CA ILE A 532 -2.11 24.32 24.83
C ILE A 532 -3.26 23.72 25.64
N PHE A 533 -3.28 22.40 25.76
CA PHE A 533 -4.29 21.67 26.51
C PHE A 533 -3.64 21.10 27.77
N THR A 534 -3.96 21.65 28.95
CA THR A 534 -3.47 21.13 30.23
C THR A 534 -4.48 20.16 30.82
N PRO A 535 -4.11 18.93 31.22
CA PRO A 535 -5.08 17.96 31.74
C PRO A 535 -5.72 18.44 33.03
N LYS A 536 -7.03 18.27 33.16
CA LYS A 536 -7.75 18.42 34.43
C LYS A 536 -7.41 17.23 35.34
N ASN A 537 -7.25 17.49 36.64
CA ASN A 537 -7.04 16.45 37.66
C ASN A 537 -8.35 15.75 38.04
#